data_AF-A0A9P6JM09-F1
#
_entry.id   AF-A0A9P6JM09-F1
#
_cell.length_a   1.000
_cell.length_b   1.000
_cell.length_c   1.000
_cell.angle_alpha   90.00
_cell.angle_beta   90.00
_cell.angle_gamma   90.00
#
_symmetry.space_group_name_H-M   'P 1'
#
loop_
_entity.id
_entity.type
_entity.pdbx_description
1 polymer ?
#
loop_
_entity_poly.entity_id
_entity_poly.type
_entity_poly.pdbx_seq_one_letter_code
_entity_poly.pdbx_strand_id
1 'polypeptide(L)'
;MGWVFHGSFNSSPLFSVYFLECELSSQSTMCKDEVYGDWYRGCSHFVASFESGNRIDCNDPYCGLSSAHIHNAPNCPCPRVTGEHRRIQNMFHKACEQCRTAEFNRRVTSG
;
A
#
# COMPACT_ATOMS: atom_id res chain seq x y z
N MET A 1 35.18 -1.81 -60.03
CA MET A 1 33.72 -1.58 -59.89
C MET A 1 33.39 -1.64 -58.41
N GLY A 2 33.52 -0.52 -57.71
CA GLY A 2 33.26 -0.44 -56.27
C GLY A 2 32.35 0.76 -56.02
N TRP A 3 31.17 0.50 -55.49
CA TRP A 3 30.18 1.52 -55.16
C TRP A 3 30.53 2.13 -53.81
N VAL A 4 30.74 3.45 -53.79
CA VAL A 4 30.93 4.22 -52.56
C VAL A 4 29.54 4.65 -52.09
N PHE A 5 29.05 4.07 -51.00
CA PHE A 5 27.83 4.55 -50.35
C PHE A 5 28.17 5.76 -49.47
N HIS A 6 27.71 6.95 -49.88
CA HIS A 6 27.67 8.13 -49.02
C HIS A 6 26.49 7.99 -48.05
N GLY A 7 26.74 7.48 -46.85
CA GLY A 7 25.81 7.57 -45.73
C GLY A 7 25.91 8.95 -45.08
N SER A 8 24.93 9.82 -45.35
CA SER A 8 24.74 11.07 -44.59
C SER A 8 24.26 10.73 -43.18
N PHE A 9 25.13 10.91 -42.20
CA PHE A 9 24.78 10.92 -40.78
C PHE A 9 24.00 12.21 -40.49
N ASN A 10 22.67 12.11 -40.42
CA ASN A 10 21.83 13.21 -39.96
C ASN A 10 21.86 13.24 -38.43
N SER A 11 22.54 14.24 -37.90
CA SER A 11 22.61 14.60 -36.48
C SER A 11 21.32 15.31 -36.06
N SER A 12 20.46 14.60 -35.34
CA SER A 12 19.33 15.18 -34.60
C SER A 12 19.53 14.95 -33.10
N PRO A 13 19.90 15.98 -32.31
CA PRO A 13 20.08 15.83 -30.87
C PRO A 13 18.91 16.45 -30.11
N LEU A 14 17.68 15.91 -30.20
CA LEU A 14 16.54 16.42 -29.42
C LEU A 14 15.50 15.36 -29.04
N PHE A 15 15.89 14.12 -28.83
CA PHE A 15 14.96 13.12 -28.29
C PHE A 15 15.72 12.17 -27.38
N SER A 16 15.59 12.41 -26.07
CA SER A 16 15.56 11.38 -25.00
C SER A 16 16.13 11.95 -23.71
N VAL A 17 15.34 12.81 -23.07
CA VAL A 17 15.29 12.91 -21.60
C VAL A 17 13.89 12.48 -21.17
N TYR A 18 13.46 11.30 -21.64
CA TYR A 18 12.44 10.52 -20.97
C TYR A 18 13.14 9.55 -20.02
N PHE A 19 13.78 10.10 -19.00
CA PHE A 19 14.31 9.31 -17.89
C PHE A 19 13.96 10.03 -16.59
N LEU A 20 12.66 10.24 -16.37
CA LEU A 20 12.12 10.60 -15.07
C LEU A 20 11.35 9.38 -14.56
N GLU A 21 12.06 8.62 -13.74
CA GLU A 21 11.57 7.80 -12.63
C GLU A 21 10.06 7.53 -12.62
N CYS A 22 9.66 6.35 -13.09
CA CYS A 22 8.39 5.73 -12.72
C CYS A 22 8.64 4.31 -12.20
N GLU A 23 9.61 4.16 -11.29
CA GLU A 23 9.76 2.96 -10.45
C GLU A 23 8.73 2.91 -9.29
N LEU A 24 7.68 3.74 -9.29
CA LEU A 24 6.75 3.85 -8.16
C LEU A 24 5.30 3.44 -8.48
N SER A 25 5.09 2.51 -9.41
CA SER A 25 3.79 1.85 -9.64
C SER A 25 3.53 0.72 -8.63
N SER A 26 3.67 1.03 -7.34
CA SER A 26 2.94 0.33 -6.28
C SER A 26 2.05 1.36 -5.60
N GLN A 27 1.31 2.12 -6.40
CA GLN A 27 0.28 3.04 -5.92
C GLN A 27 -0.84 2.17 -5.36
N SER A 28 -0.82 2.00 -4.04
CA SER A 28 -1.96 1.45 -3.32
C SER A 28 -3.19 2.28 -3.64
N THR A 29 -4.21 1.64 -4.22
CA THR A 29 -5.50 2.22 -4.65
C THR A 29 -6.37 2.76 -3.51
N MET A 30 -5.81 2.90 -2.31
CA MET A 30 -6.50 3.33 -1.09
C MET A 30 -5.52 4.01 -0.14
N CYS A 31 -5.98 5.05 0.56
CA CYS A 31 -5.23 5.62 1.68
C CYS A 31 -5.08 4.56 2.77
N LYS A 32 -4.00 4.60 3.54
CA LYS A 32 -3.77 3.62 4.62
C LYS A 32 -3.55 4.30 5.96
N ASP A 33 -4.27 3.86 6.97
CA ASP A 33 -4.10 4.34 8.34
C ASP A 33 -3.01 3.50 9.04
N GLU A 34 -2.10 4.17 9.72
CA GLU A 34 -0.99 3.52 10.40
C GLU A 34 -1.46 2.94 11.74
N VAL A 35 -1.48 1.60 11.81
CA VAL A 35 -1.92 0.85 12.98
C VAL A 35 -0.73 0.14 13.59
N TYR A 36 -0.46 0.45 14.86
CA TYR A 36 0.59 -0.20 15.63
C TYR A 36 0.02 -1.35 16.45
N GLY A 37 0.76 -2.45 16.51
CA GLY A 37 0.31 -3.64 17.21
C GLY A 37 1.39 -4.69 17.36
N ASP A 38 1.02 -5.78 18.02
CA ASP A 38 1.92 -6.88 18.28
C ASP A 38 1.61 -8.07 17.35
N TRP A 39 2.64 -8.80 16.94
CA TRP A 39 2.51 -9.98 16.09
C TRP A 39 2.75 -11.27 16.89
N TYR A 40 1.73 -12.11 16.98
CA TYR A 40 1.88 -13.41 17.60
C TYR A 40 2.38 -14.46 16.60
N ARG A 41 3.56 -15.02 16.87
CA ARG A 41 4.20 -16.00 15.98
C ARG A 41 3.49 -17.36 15.91
N GLY A 42 2.74 -17.75 16.94
CA GLY A 42 2.10 -19.08 16.99
C GLY A 42 0.88 -19.23 16.08
N CYS A 43 0.00 -18.22 16.03
CA CYS A 43 -1.20 -18.21 15.16
C CYS A 43 -1.11 -17.18 14.01
N SER A 44 0.04 -16.54 13.80
CA SER A 44 0.25 -15.49 12.77
C SER A 44 -0.82 -14.39 12.81
N HIS A 45 -1.13 -13.93 14.02
CA HIS A 45 -2.19 -12.95 14.26
C HIS A 45 -1.57 -11.61 14.66
N PHE A 46 -1.98 -10.56 13.94
CA PHE A 46 -1.72 -9.17 14.31
C PHE A 46 -2.77 -8.68 15.31
N VAL A 47 -2.34 -8.27 16.49
CA VAL A 47 -3.19 -7.66 17.51
C VAL A 47 -2.93 -6.17 17.48
N ALA A 48 -3.90 -5.40 16.97
CA ALA A 48 -3.81 -3.94 16.97
C ALA A 48 -3.84 -3.40 18.41
N SER A 49 -2.92 -2.50 18.73
CA SER A 49 -2.81 -1.85 20.03
C SER A 49 -3.36 -0.43 19.96
N PHE A 50 -2.91 0.37 19.00
CA PHE A 50 -3.40 1.73 18.79
C PHE A 50 -3.14 2.22 17.36
N GLU A 51 -3.93 3.22 16.94
CA GLU A 51 -3.74 3.92 15.68
C GLU A 51 -2.88 5.16 15.90
N SER A 52 -1.94 5.43 15.01
CA SER A 52 -1.07 6.61 15.15
C SER A 52 -1.73 7.91 14.74
N GLY A 53 -2.88 7.85 14.06
CA GLY A 53 -3.49 9.00 13.38
C GLY A 53 -2.73 9.45 12.12
N ASN A 54 -1.60 8.82 11.82
CA ASN A 54 -0.90 9.03 10.55
C ASN A 54 -1.59 8.24 9.45
N ARG A 55 -1.90 8.93 8.36
CA ARG A 55 -2.48 8.32 7.16
C ARG A 55 -1.55 8.50 5.98
N ILE A 56 -1.24 7.39 5.32
CA ILE A 56 -0.49 7.35 4.08
C ILE A 56 -1.45 7.67 2.95
N ASP A 57 -1.20 8.78 2.27
CA ASP A 57 -1.99 9.22 1.13
C ASP A 57 -1.70 8.34 -0.11
N CYS A 58 -2.74 8.02 -0.88
CA CYS A 58 -2.61 7.27 -2.12
C CYS A 58 -2.31 8.15 -3.34
N ASN A 59 -2.42 9.47 -3.20
CA ASN A 59 -2.31 10.49 -4.26
C ASN A 59 -3.23 10.22 -5.46
N ASP A 60 -4.36 9.55 -5.23
CA ASP A 60 -5.32 9.22 -6.28
C ASP A 60 -6.38 10.33 -6.41
N PRO A 61 -6.55 10.95 -7.61
CA PRO A 61 -7.52 12.02 -7.81
C PRO A 61 -8.98 11.58 -7.59
N TYR A 62 -9.26 10.29 -7.72
CA TYR A 62 -10.58 9.69 -7.53
C TYR A 62 -10.81 9.14 -6.11
N CYS A 63 -9.81 9.16 -5.24
CA CYS A 63 -9.98 8.80 -3.84
C CYS A 63 -10.53 9.98 -3.04
N GLY A 64 -11.72 9.84 -2.46
CA GLY A 64 -12.36 10.90 -1.68
C GLY A 64 -11.67 11.22 -0.35
N LEU A 65 -10.60 10.49 -0.02
CA LEU A 65 -9.79 10.66 1.17
C LEU A 65 -8.39 11.21 0.85
N SER A 66 -7.97 11.21 -0.41
CA SER A 66 -6.64 11.68 -0.81
C SER A 66 -6.56 13.20 -0.81
N SER A 67 -5.36 13.73 -0.55
CA SER A 67 -5.04 15.15 -0.74
C SER A 67 -5.09 15.58 -2.22
N ALA A 68 -4.91 14.64 -3.15
CA ALA A 68 -5.00 14.89 -4.60
C ALA A 68 -6.44 14.89 -5.13
N HIS A 69 -7.44 14.75 -4.24
CA HIS A 69 -8.83 14.61 -4.65
C HIS A 69 -9.36 15.81 -5.43
N ILE A 70 -9.86 15.59 -6.65
CA ILE A 70 -10.24 16.67 -7.57
C ILE A 70 -11.68 17.17 -7.40
N HIS A 71 -12.57 16.39 -6.79
CA HIS A 71 -13.99 16.74 -6.70
C HIS A 71 -14.32 17.39 -5.35
N ASN A 72 -14.98 18.54 -5.38
CA ASN A 72 -15.44 19.23 -4.16
C ASN A 72 -16.95 19.16 -3.96
N ALA A 73 -17.64 18.26 -4.67
CA ALA A 73 -19.08 18.08 -4.55
C ALA A 73 -19.44 17.35 -3.23
N PRO A 74 -20.47 17.79 -2.49
CA PRO A 74 -20.86 17.18 -1.21
C PRO A 74 -21.21 15.69 -1.33
N ASN A 75 -21.73 15.26 -2.50
CA ASN A 75 -22.06 13.88 -2.82
C ASN A 75 -21.16 13.31 -3.93
N CYS A 76 -19.82 13.48 -3.86
CA CYS A 76 -18.96 12.76 -4.82
C CYS A 76 -19.17 11.24 -4.68
N PRO A 77 -19.33 10.48 -5.79
CA PRO A 77 -19.33 9.02 -5.79
C PRO A 77 -17.95 8.39 -5.50
N CYS A 78 -16.95 9.19 -5.20
CA CYS A 78 -15.58 8.79 -4.96
C CYS A 78 -15.46 7.82 -3.77
N PRO A 79 -14.75 6.69 -3.91
CA PRO A 79 -14.54 5.77 -2.80
C PRO A 79 -13.80 6.46 -1.65
N ARG A 80 -14.30 6.24 -0.43
CA ARG A 80 -13.65 6.66 0.82
C ARG A 80 -13.23 5.43 1.62
N VAL A 81 -12.41 4.59 0.99
CA VAL A 81 -11.93 3.34 1.59
C VAL A 81 -10.54 3.61 2.16
N THR A 82 -10.34 3.26 3.44
CA THR A 82 -9.02 3.19 4.05
C THR A 82 -8.59 1.74 4.19
N GLY A 83 -7.32 1.49 3.96
CA GLY A 83 -6.64 0.25 4.32
C GLY A 83 -5.89 0.41 5.64
N GLU A 84 -5.45 -0.71 6.21
CA GLU A 84 -4.57 -0.70 7.39
C GLU A 84 -3.11 -0.85 6.95
N HIS A 85 -2.25 0.07 7.36
CA HIS A 85 -0.80 -0.08 7.28
C HIS A 85 -0.26 -0.57 8.63
N ARG A 86 -0.09 -1.89 8.74
CA ARG A 86 0.28 -2.55 9.99
C ARG A 86 1.77 -2.36 10.32
N ARG A 87 2.03 -1.80 11.50
CA ARG A 87 3.36 -1.65 12.10
C ARG A 87 3.49 -2.58 13.29
N ILE A 88 4.34 -3.60 13.14
CA ILE A 88 4.63 -4.55 14.22
C ILE A 88 5.59 -3.89 15.20
N GLN A 89 5.15 -3.68 16.44
CA GLN A 89 5.99 -3.17 17.52
C GLN A 89 6.77 -4.30 18.18
N ASN A 90 6.08 -5.35 18.64
CA ASN A 90 6.71 -6.51 19.23
C ASN A 90 6.27 -7.82 18.58
N MET A 91 7.17 -8.80 18.64
CA MET A 91 6.85 -10.18 18.32
C MET A 91 6.93 -11.01 19.60
N PHE A 92 5.84 -11.69 19.95
CA PHE A 92 5.76 -12.47 21.19
C PHE A 92 5.43 -13.94 20.92
N HIS A 93 5.77 -14.81 21.89
CA HIS A 93 5.64 -16.28 21.78
C HIS A 93 4.42 -16.86 22.49
N LYS A 94 3.76 -16.09 23.36
CA LYS A 94 2.57 -16.53 24.10
C LYS A 94 1.31 -16.23 23.28
N ALA A 95 0.26 -17.05 23.40
CA ALA A 95 -0.99 -16.75 22.71
C ALA A 95 -1.64 -15.47 23.24
N CYS A 96 -2.09 -14.60 22.31
CA CYS A 96 -2.97 -13.49 22.63
C CYS A 96 -4.29 -14.02 23.20
N GLU A 97 -5.02 -13.17 23.91
CA GLU A 97 -6.28 -13.55 24.53
C GLU A 97 -7.29 -14.10 23.52
N GLN A 98 -7.37 -13.50 22.33
CA GLN A 98 -8.24 -13.98 21.27
C GLN A 98 -7.87 -15.39 20.78
N CYS A 99 -6.57 -15.67 20.52
CA CYS A 99 -6.14 -17.02 20.13
C CYS A 99 -6.31 -18.01 21.30
N ARG A 100 -6.16 -17.58 22.56
CA ARG A 100 -6.42 -18.43 23.74
C ARG A 100 -7.89 -18.80 23.90
N THR A 101 -8.78 -17.82 23.75
CA THR A 101 -10.24 -18.03 23.84
C THR A 101 -10.74 -18.86 22.67
N ALA A 102 -10.22 -18.65 21.46
CA ALA A 102 -10.54 -19.47 20.29
C ALA A 102 -10.18 -20.95 20.51
N GLU A 103 -8.98 -21.22 21.05
CA GLU A 103 -8.56 -22.57 21.42
C GLU A 103 -9.42 -23.19 22.51
N PHE A 104 -9.80 -22.41 23.53
CA PHE A 104 -10.72 -22.87 24.58
C PHE A 104 -12.08 -23.25 24.00
N ASN A 105 -12.67 -22.37 23.18
CA ASN A 105 -13.95 -22.60 22.53
C ASN A 105 -13.91 -23.88 21.68
N ARG A 106 -12.88 -24.09 20.86
CA ARG A 106 -12.72 -25.32 20.07
C ARG A 106 -12.82 -26.59 20.92
N ARG A 107 -12.28 -26.58 22.15
CA ARG A 107 -12.30 -27.73 23.06
C ARG A 107 -13.65 -27.92 23.75
N VAL A 108 -14.34 -26.83 24.09
CA VAL A 108 -15.62 -26.90 24.80
C VAL A 108 -16.77 -27.26 23.87
N THR A 109 -16.79 -26.76 22.63
CA THR A 109 -17.90 -27.02 21.69
C THR A 109 -17.81 -28.36 20.95
N SER A 110 -16.71 -29.11 21.11
CA SER A 110 -16.51 -30.41 20.46
C SER A 110 -16.79 -31.62 21.38
N GLY A 111 -17.33 -31.38 22.58
CA GLY A 111 -17.82 -32.41 23.51
C GLY A 111 -19.32 -32.31 23.71
#